data_AF-A0A7W0XBG2-F1
#
_entry.id   AF-A0A7W0XBG2-F1
#
_cell.length_a   1.000
_cell.length_b   1.000
_cell.length_c   1.000
_cell.angle_alpha   90.00
_cell.angle_beta   90.00
_cell.angle_gamma   90.00
#
_symmetry.space_group_name_H-M   'P 1'
#
loop_
_entity.id
_entity.type
_entity.pdbx_description
1 polymer ?
#
loop_
_entity_poly.entity_id
_entity_poly.type
_entity_poly.pdbx_seq_one_letter_code
_entity_poly.pdbx_strand_id
1 'polypeptide(L)'
;MTRPAVVLGSTQPLDDVDQLAAASAGFDVVRRRSGGGAVLVEPGAVAWVDVVLPRSDPLWDDDVGRAFWWLGETWRLALASLDMTGAEVHRGGIVTSPWSSKVCFAGLGPGEVTVEGGKVVGMAQRRTRDGALFQCAVPVRWEPQRLLGVLALGTEERARAAAVLDKSVVALDASVDEVEAALVAQLPP
;
A
#
# COMPACT_ATOMS: atom_id res chain seq x y z
N MET A 1 -15.68 -0.44 0.59
CA MET A 1 -15.89 -1.49 1.61
C MET A 1 -16.66 -0.91 2.77
N THR A 2 -17.53 -1.66 3.44
CA THR A 2 -18.29 -1.20 4.61
C THR A 2 -17.75 -1.76 5.94
N ARG A 3 -16.77 -2.68 5.88
CA ARG A 3 -16.13 -3.33 7.04
C ARG A 3 -14.60 -3.40 6.90
N PRO A 4 -13.85 -3.34 8.01
CA PRO A 4 -12.41 -3.62 8.03
C PRO A 4 -12.05 -4.99 7.46
N ALA A 5 -10.94 -5.08 6.74
CA ALA A 5 -10.39 -6.36 6.30
C ALA A 5 -8.87 -6.40 6.32
N VAL A 6 -8.33 -7.57 6.68
CA VAL A 6 -6.94 -7.93 6.39
C VAL A 6 -6.87 -8.47 4.97
N VAL A 7 -6.21 -7.73 4.09
CA VAL A 7 -6.01 -8.12 2.69
C VAL A 7 -4.62 -8.72 2.53
N LEU A 8 -4.56 -10.04 2.49
CA LEU A 8 -3.35 -10.83 2.24
C LEU A 8 -2.84 -10.63 0.81
N GLY A 9 -1.52 -10.66 0.65
CA GLY A 9 -0.91 -10.77 -0.68
C GLY A 9 -1.17 -12.13 -1.34
N SER A 10 -0.98 -12.19 -2.65
CA SER A 10 -1.30 -13.37 -3.47
C SER A 10 -0.58 -14.65 -3.03
N THR A 11 0.67 -14.53 -2.59
CA THR A 11 1.50 -15.65 -2.12
C THR A 11 1.61 -15.73 -0.60
N GLN A 12 0.93 -14.85 0.14
CA GLN A 12 0.98 -14.85 1.59
C GLN A 12 0.11 -15.99 2.16
N PRO A 13 0.66 -16.86 3.04
CA PRO A 13 -0.08 -17.93 3.68
C PRO A 13 -1.30 -17.40 4.44
N LEU A 14 -2.40 -18.15 4.44
CA LEU A 14 -3.56 -17.80 5.27
C LEU A 14 -3.22 -17.90 6.76
N ASP A 15 -2.35 -18.85 7.11
CA ASP A 15 -1.86 -19.11 8.47
C ASP A 15 -0.96 -17.99 9.02
N ASP A 16 -0.62 -16.99 8.21
CA ASP A 16 0.02 -15.75 8.69
C ASP A 16 -0.94 -14.88 9.50
N VAL A 17 -2.25 -15.19 9.50
CA VAL A 17 -3.29 -14.48 10.24
C VAL A 17 -3.95 -15.43 11.24
N ASP A 18 -3.99 -15.03 12.50
CA ASP A 18 -4.82 -15.65 13.52
C ASP A 18 -6.29 -15.36 13.20
N GLN A 19 -6.99 -16.36 12.67
CA GLN A 19 -8.37 -16.25 12.21
C GLN A 19 -9.35 -15.93 13.36
N LEU A 20 -9.06 -16.42 14.57
CA LEU A 20 -9.90 -16.16 15.75
C LEU A 20 -9.71 -14.72 16.24
N ALA A 21 -8.46 -14.24 16.27
CA ALA A 21 -8.16 -12.85 16.61
C ALA A 21 -8.75 -11.90 15.57
N ALA A 22 -8.63 -12.20 14.27
CA ALA A 22 -9.22 -11.41 13.19
C ALA A 22 -10.75 -11.34 13.31
N ALA A 23 -11.42 -12.47 13.51
CA ALA A 23 -12.87 -12.50 13.71
C ALA A 23 -13.31 -11.72 14.96
N SER A 24 -12.57 -11.84 16.07
CA SER A 24 -12.84 -11.12 17.32
C SER A 24 -12.63 -9.60 17.17
N ALA A 25 -11.69 -9.18 16.33
CA ALA A 25 -11.46 -7.78 15.97
C ALA A 25 -12.46 -7.26 14.91
N GLY A 26 -13.36 -8.11 14.40
CA GLY A 26 -14.34 -7.76 13.38
C GLY A 26 -13.73 -7.57 11.98
N PHE A 27 -12.59 -8.22 11.70
CA PHE A 27 -11.89 -8.11 10.44
C PHE A 27 -12.23 -9.29 9.52
N ASP A 28 -12.65 -8.97 8.29
CA ASP A 28 -12.68 -9.97 7.23
C ASP A 28 -11.24 -10.33 6.82
N VAL A 29 -10.99 -11.59 6.45
CA VAL A 29 -9.69 -12.01 5.92
C VAL A 29 -9.86 -12.38 4.45
N VAL A 30 -9.22 -11.61 3.58
CA VAL A 30 -9.33 -11.76 2.12
C VAL A 30 -7.95 -11.79 1.48
N ARG A 31 -7.87 -12.25 0.22
CA ARG A 31 -6.61 -12.29 -0.54
C ARG A 31 -6.75 -11.51 -1.83
N ARG A 32 -5.78 -10.61 -2.09
CA ARG A 32 -5.68 -9.91 -3.39
C ARG A 32 -4.88 -10.74 -4.39
N ARG A 33 -5.01 -10.39 -5.67
CA ARG A 33 -4.29 -11.09 -6.76
C ARG A 33 -2.86 -10.59 -6.97
N SER A 34 -2.53 -9.40 -6.46
CA SER A 34 -1.18 -8.84 -6.49
C SER A 34 -0.33 -9.33 -5.30
N GLY A 35 1.00 -9.25 -5.44
CA GLY A 35 1.94 -9.69 -4.39
C GLY A 35 2.09 -8.69 -3.23
N GLY A 36 3.06 -8.94 -2.35
CA GLY A 36 3.37 -8.13 -1.16
C GLY A 36 2.79 -8.70 0.14
N GLY A 37 3.12 -8.11 1.29
CA GLY A 37 2.55 -8.51 2.58
C GLY A 37 1.10 -8.06 2.79
N ALA A 38 0.56 -8.30 3.98
CA ALA A 38 -0.81 -7.95 4.35
C ALA A 38 -0.97 -6.44 4.52
N VAL A 39 -2.18 -5.96 4.27
CA VAL A 39 -2.59 -4.59 4.57
C VAL A 39 -3.94 -4.63 5.27
N LEU A 40 -4.09 -3.85 6.34
CA LEU A 40 -5.39 -3.63 6.98
C LEU A 40 -6.07 -2.49 6.22
N VAL A 41 -7.23 -2.78 5.62
CA VAL A 41 -8.03 -1.82 4.87
C VAL A 41 -9.29 -1.55 5.66
N GLU A 42 -9.50 -0.29 6.03
CA GLU A 42 -10.65 0.12 6.83
C GLU A 42 -11.29 1.37 6.25
N PRO A 43 -12.62 1.49 6.32
CA PRO A 43 -13.32 2.70 5.94
C PRO A 43 -12.71 3.93 6.64
N GLY A 44 -12.31 4.93 5.85
CA GLY A 44 -11.72 6.17 6.36
C GLY A 44 -10.33 6.04 7.01
N ALA A 45 -9.63 4.91 6.86
CA ALA A 45 -8.25 4.76 7.33
C ALA A 45 -7.23 4.73 6.18
N VAL A 46 -7.66 4.27 5.00
CA VAL A 46 -6.82 4.11 3.82
C VAL A 46 -7.61 4.56 2.59
N ALA A 47 -7.05 5.47 1.81
CA ALA A 47 -7.51 5.71 0.45
C ALA A 47 -7.00 4.58 -0.44
N TRP A 48 -7.92 3.78 -0.97
CA TRP A 48 -7.61 2.65 -1.85
C TRP A 48 -8.02 2.99 -3.27
N VAL A 49 -7.05 3.12 -4.17
CA VAL A 49 -7.30 3.51 -5.56
C VAL A 49 -6.77 2.46 -6.52
N ASP A 50 -7.65 1.96 -7.37
CA ASP A 50 -7.32 1.04 -8.45
C ASP A 50 -7.24 1.83 -9.77
N VAL A 51 -6.09 1.77 -10.45
CA VAL A 51 -5.85 2.42 -11.76
C VAL A 51 -5.70 1.34 -12.83
N VAL A 52 -6.57 1.35 -13.83
CA VAL A 52 -6.54 0.39 -14.95
C VAL A 52 -5.90 1.05 -16.15
N LEU A 53 -4.85 0.43 -16.68
CA LEU A 53 -4.07 0.91 -17.81
C LEU A 53 -4.13 -0.11 -18.96
N PRO A 54 -4.79 0.19 -20.09
CA PRO A 54 -4.79 -0.68 -21.27
C PRO A 54 -3.39 -0.92 -21.82
N ARG A 55 -3.15 -2.08 -22.45
CA ARG A 55 -1.85 -2.40 -23.06
C ARG A 55 -1.40 -1.40 -24.14
N SER A 56 -2.37 -0.78 -24.82
CA SER A 56 -2.14 0.20 -25.88
C SER A 56 -1.91 1.63 -25.39
N ASP A 57 -2.01 1.86 -24.07
CA ASP A 57 -1.87 3.18 -23.49
C ASP A 57 -0.43 3.71 -23.63
N PRO A 58 -0.22 5.01 -23.94
CA PRO A 58 1.12 5.61 -24.02
C PRO A 58 1.95 5.49 -22.73
N LEU A 59 1.32 5.37 -21.56
CA LEU A 59 1.99 5.22 -20.27
C LEU A 59 2.41 3.76 -19.98
N TRP A 60 2.06 2.82 -20.87
CA TRP A 60 2.50 1.44 -20.74
C TRP A 60 4.02 1.34 -20.89
N ASP A 61 4.68 0.76 -19.89
CA ASP A 61 6.06 0.25 -20.00
C ASP A 61 6.04 -1.27 -19.87
N ASP A 62 6.79 -1.98 -20.73
CA ASP A 62 6.94 -3.44 -20.67
C ASP A 62 7.75 -3.90 -19.45
N ASP A 63 8.62 -3.05 -18.93
CA ASP A 63 9.30 -3.29 -17.66
C ASP A 63 8.36 -3.05 -16.48
N VAL A 64 8.15 -4.11 -15.71
CA VAL A 64 7.21 -4.11 -14.57
C VAL A 64 7.59 -3.04 -13.54
N GLY A 65 8.88 -2.84 -13.26
CA GLY A 65 9.33 -1.84 -12.29
C GLY A 65 9.11 -0.42 -12.80
N ARG A 66 9.51 -0.14 -14.04
CA ARG A 66 9.34 1.19 -14.65
C ARG A 66 7.89 1.58 -14.88
N ALA A 67 7.01 0.60 -15.10
CA ALA A 67 5.57 0.83 -15.27
C ALA A 67 4.90 1.52 -14.07
N PHE A 68 5.53 1.52 -12.89
CA PHE A 68 5.02 2.26 -11.73
C PHE A 68 5.48 3.72 -11.68
N TRP A 69 6.53 4.11 -12.42
CA TRP A 69 7.19 5.41 -12.20
C TRP A 69 6.32 6.60 -12.54
N TRP A 70 5.53 6.51 -13.62
CA TRP A 70 4.60 7.58 -13.98
C TRP A 70 3.55 7.78 -12.89
N LEU A 71 3.01 6.68 -12.35
CA LEU A 71 1.98 6.73 -11.31
C LEU A 71 2.56 7.21 -9.98
N GLY A 72 3.79 6.82 -9.67
CA GLY A 72 4.54 7.37 -8.54
C GLY A 72 4.71 8.89 -8.67
N GLU A 73 5.02 9.39 -9.87
CA GLU A 73 5.13 10.83 -10.12
C GLU A 73 3.78 11.55 -9.98
N THR A 74 2.69 10.96 -10.50
CA THR A 74 1.32 11.45 -10.28
C THR A 74 1.00 11.54 -8.79
N TRP A 75 1.32 10.51 -8.01
CA TRP A 75 1.16 10.53 -6.55
C TRP A 75 2.00 11.60 -5.88
N ARG A 76 3.26 11.78 -6.29
CA ARG A 76 4.13 12.84 -5.76
C ARG A 76 3.52 14.23 -5.96
N LEU A 77 2.94 14.49 -7.13
CA LEU A 77 2.24 15.74 -7.43
C LEU A 77 0.94 15.88 -6.61
N ALA A 78 0.18 14.80 -6.46
CA ALA A 78 -1.05 14.80 -5.66
C ALA A 78 -0.76 15.09 -4.19
N LEU A 79 0.26 14.47 -3.61
CA LEU A 79 0.72 14.73 -2.24
C LEU A 79 1.16 16.19 -2.07
N ALA A 80 1.90 16.74 -3.04
CA ALA A 80 2.30 18.14 -3.00
C ALA A 80 1.10 19.11 -3.04
N SER A 81 0.00 18.75 -3.72
CA SER A 81 -1.24 19.54 -3.73
C SER A 81 -2.03 19.46 -2.41
N LEU A 82 -1.69 18.49 -1.55
CA LEU A 82 -2.23 18.31 -0.20
C LEU A 82 -1.21 18.78 0.87
N ASP A 83 -0.38 19.76 0.51
CA ASP A 83 0.67 20.35 1.36
C ASP A 83 1.74 19.39 1.90
N MET A 84 1.76 18.13 1.43
CA MET A 84 2.82 17.15 1.74
C MET A 84 3.98 17.30 0.76
N THR A 85 4.88 18.23 1.09
CA THR A 85 6.10 18.49 0.31
C THR A 85 7.22 17.49 0.65
N GLY A 86 8.27 17.43 -0.18
CA GLY A 86 9.42 16.54 0.05
C GLY A 86 9.17 15.07 -0.30
N ALA A 87 8.06 14.75 -0.98
CA ALA A 87 7.78 13.41 -1.46
C ALA A 87 8.78 12.96 -2.54
N GLU A 88 9.29 11.74 -2.41
CA GLU A 88 10.25 11.12 -3.31
C GLU A 88 9.69 9.82 -3.88
N VAL A 89 9.83 9.63 -5.20
CA VAL A 89 9.44 8.41 -5.91
C VAL A 89 10.61 7.43 -5.91
N HIS A 90 10.40 6.22 -5.38
CA HIS A 90 11.42 5.18 -5.41
C HIS A 90 11.61 4.61 -6.81
N ARG A 91 12.72 4.93 -7.47
CA ARG A 91 13.04 4.40 -8.82
C ARG A 91 13.95 3.16 -8.81
N GLY A 92 14.32 2.67 -7.63
CA GLY A 92 15.13 1.47 -7.47
C GLY A 92 14.32 0.17 -7.57
N GLY A 93 15.02 -0.97 -7.43
CA GLY A 93 14.39 -2.28 -7.25
C GLY A 93 13.72 -2.42 -5.87
N ILE A 94 13.09 -3.57 -5.62
CA ILE A 94 12.43 -3.85 -4.34
C ILE A 94 13.46 -3.85 -3.19
N VAL A 95 13.19 -3.04 -2.17
CA VAL A 95 13.87 -3.04 -0.88
C VAL A 95 13.01 -3.79 0.13
N THR A 96 13.60 -4.78 0.79
CA THR A 96 12.89 -5.62 1.77
C THR A 96 13.43 -5.41 3.17
N SER A 97 12.55 -5.64 4.15
CA SER A 97 12.86 -5.77 5.57
C SER A 97 12.42 -7.16 6.05
N PRO A 98 12.79 -7.57 7.28
CA PRO A 98 12.28 -8.81 7.88
C PRO A 98 10.75 -8.92 7.91
N TRP A 99 10.04 -7.79 7.81
CA TRP A 99 8.59 -7.71 7.90
C TRP A 99 7.88 -7.64 6.55
N SER A 100 8.60 -7.48 5.43
CA SER A 100 7.98 -7.23 4.11
C SER A 100 7.11 -8.38 3.60
N SER A 101 7.37 -9.62 4.03
CA SER A 101 6.53 -10.77 3.71
C SER A 101 5.22 -10.80 4.51
N LYS A 102 5.17 -10.09 5.66
CA LYS A 102 4.04 -10.04 6.58
C LYS A 102 3.18 -8.79 6.40
N VAL A 103 3.81 -7.63 6.21
CA VAL A 103 3.15 -6.31 6.13
C VAL A 103 3.58 -5.58 4.86
N CYS A 104 2.61 -5.15 4.05
CA CYS A 104 2.83 -4.54 2.74
C CYS A 104 3.64 -3.23 2.81
N PHE A 105 3.43 -2.43 3.86
CA PHE A 105 4.12 -1.17 4.08
C PHE A 105 5.51 -1.33 4.71
N ALA A 106 5.95 -2.55 4.99
CA ALA A 106 7.26 -2.81 5.57
C ALA A 106 8.39 -2.99 4.53
N GLY A 107 8.10 -2.78 3.26
CA GLY A 107 9.08 -2.77 2.18
C GLY A 107 8.81 -1.60 1.23
N LEU A 108 9.74 -1.37 0.32
CA LEU A 108 9.67 -0.29 -0.67
C LEU A 108 9.86 -0.87 -2.07
N GLY A 109 8.87 -0.69 -2.93
CA GLY A 109 8.83 -1.17 -4.31
C GLY A 109 8.95 -0.03 -5.32
N PRO A 110 9.25 -0.34 -6.60
CA PRO A 110 9.34 0.66 -7.65
C PRO A 110 8.08 1.55 -7.75
N GLY A 111 8.29 2.84 -7.92
CA GLY A 111 7.27 3.89 -8.00
C GLY A 111 6.63 4.28 -6.67
N GLU A 112 6.76 3.47 -5.61
CA GLU A 112 6.21 3.82 -4.30
C GLU A 112 6.83 5.10 -3.76
N VAL A 113 6.06 5.83 -2.94
CA VAL A 113 6.39 7.20 -2.56
C VAL A 113 6.69 7.29 -1.08
N THR A 114 7.76 8.00 -0.74
CA THR A 114 8.21 8.25 0.63
C THR A 114 8.31 9.74 0.93
N VAL A 115 8.14 10.12 2.20
CA VAL A 115 8.44 11.45 2.74
C VAL A 115 9.31 11.26 3.97
N GLU A 116 10.45 11.96 4.03
CA GLU A 116 11.43 11.82 5.12
C GLU A 116 11.85 10.36 5.41
N GLY A 117 11.88 9.52 4.36
CA GLY A 117 12.21 8.09 4.45
C GLY A 117 11.05 7.19 4.92
N GLY A 118 9.91 7.75 5.33
CA GLY A 118 8.70 7.00 5.65
C GLY A 118 7.81 6.81 4.43
N LYS A 119 7.26 5.61 4.24
CA LYS A 119 6.39 5.28 3.10
C LYS A 119 5.02 5.91 3.26
N VAL A 120 4.57 6.65 2.24
CA VAL A 120 3.24 7.29 2.19
C VAL A 120 2.33 6.57 1.20
N VAL A 121 2.87 6.12 0.07
CA VAL A 121 2.07 5.44 -0.97
C VAL A 121 2.62 4.05 -1.19
N GLY A 122 1.79 3.04 -0.92
CA GLY A 122 2.05 1.66 -1.30
C GLY A 122 1.40 1.35 -2.65
N MET A 123 2.11 0.58 -3.49
CA MET A 123 1.60 0.17 -4.79
C MET A 123 1.89 -1.28 -5.08
N ALA A 124 0.94 -1.93 -5.75
CA ALA A 124 1.12 -3.24 -6.34
C ALA A 124 0.48 -3.24 -7.74
N GLN A 125 0.90 -4.15 -8.60
CA GLN A 125 0.26 -4.29 -9.91
C GLN A 125 -0.05 -5.73 -10.25
N ARG A 126 -1.07 -5.90 -11.08
CA ARG A 126 -1.39 -7.13 -11.80
C ARG A 126 -1.41 -6.84 -13.29
N ARG A 127 -0.74 -7.67 -14.08
CA ARG A 127 -0.70 -7.53 -15.54
C ARG A 127 -1.40 -8.70 -16.22
N THR A 128 -1.99 -8.42 -17.36
CA THR A 128 -2.55 -9.38 -18.31
C THR A 128 -2.09 -8.99 -19.71
N ARG A 129 -2.47 -9.78 -20.72
CA ARG A 129 -2.24 -9.41 -22.12
C ARG A 129 -3.00 -8.13 -22.51
N ASP A 130 -4.11 -7.82 -21.83
CA ASP A 130 -5.01 -6.72 -22.20
C ASP A 130 -4.62 -5.40 -21.51
N GLY A 131 -3.82 -5.47 -20.45
CA GLY A 131 -3.40 -4.28 -19.68
C GLY A 131 -2.93 -4.60 -18.26
N ALA A 132 -2.80 -3.55 -17.46
CA ALA A 132 -2.36 -3.57 -16.07
C ALA A 132 -3.43 -2.96 -15.15
N LEU A 133 -3.52 -3.51 -13.95
CA LEU A 133 -4.24 -2.94 -12.82
C LEU A 133 -3.21 -2.59 -11.76
N PHE A 134 -3.06 -1.31 -11.46
CA PHE A 134 -2.30 -0.81 -10.33
C PHE A 134 -3.24 -0.62 -9.15
N GLN A 135 -2.83 -1.09 -7.99
CA GLN A 135 -3.56 -0.93 -6.74
C GLN A 135 -2.71 -0.06 -5.83
N CYS A 136 -3.24 1.08 -5.43
CA CYS A 136 -2.57 2.09 -4.63
C CYS A 136 -3.25 2.16 -3.27
N ALA A 137 -2.45 2.30 -2.21
CA ALA A 137 -2.93 2.49 -0.86
C ALA A 137 -2.19 3.67 -0.23
N VAL A 138 -2.96 4.64 0.27
CA VAL A 138 -2.45 5.79 1.03
C VAL A 138 -3.10 5.74 2.43
N PRO A 139 -2.33 5.49 3.50
CA PRO A 139 -2.88 5.55 4.85
C PRO A 139 -3.19 7.00 5.20
N VAL A 140 -4.43 7.29 5.57
CA VAL A 140 -4.83 8.55 6.22
C VAL A 140 -4.85 8.40 7.74
N ARG A 141 -4.85 7.15 8.23
CA ARG A 141 -4.58 6.79 9.62
C ARG A 141 -3.68 5.55 9.63
N TRP A 142 -2.63 5.58 10.43
CA TRP A 142 -1.69 4.47 10.56
C TRP A 142 -1.64 3.94 12.00
N GLU A 143 -2.15 2.73 12.20
CA GLU A 143 -2.20 2.03 13.50
C GLU A 143 -1.70 0.58 13.30
N PRO A 144 -0.39 0.38 13.07
CA PRO A 144 0.15 -0.93 12.68
C PRO A 144 -0.14 -2.01 13.73
N GLN A 145 -0.30 -1.64 15.00
CA GLN A 145 -0.64 -2.52 16.11
C GLN A 145 -1.94 -3.29 15.86
N ARG A 146 -2.90 -2.72 15.12
CA ARG A 146 -4.17 -3.39 14.82
C ARG A 146 -3.99 -4.54 13.83
N LEU A 147 -3.20 -4.33 12.77
CA LEU A 147 -2.80 -5.40 11.85
C LEU A 147 -1.91 -6.42 12.56
N LEU A 148 -0.87 -5.95 13.24
CA LEU A 148 0.05 -6.81 13.98
C LEU A 148 -0.69 -7.65 15.02
N GLY A 149 -1.74 -7.10 15.63
CA GLY A 149 -2.68 -7.72 16.57
C GLY A 149 -3.28 -9.06 16.09
N VAL A 150 -3.47 -9.21 14.79
CA VAL A 150 -4.13 -10.38 14.19
C VAL A 150 -3.19 -11.22 13.33
N LEU A 151 -1.94 -10.80 13.14
CA LEU A 151 -0.93 -11.64 12.49
C LEU A 151 -0.45 -12.74 13.46
N ALA A 152 -0.18 -13.92 12.93
CA ALA A 152 0.37 -15.07 13.65
C ALA A 152 1.87 -14.87 13.94
N LEU A 153 2.17 -13.88 14.79
CA LEU A 153 3.52 -13.51 15.23
C LEU A 153 3.68 -13.75 16.73
N GLY A 154 4.86 -14.20 17.14
CA GLY A 154 5.22 -14.28 18.55
C GLY A 154 5.25 -12.90 19.22
N THR A 155 5.12 -12.84 20.55
CA THR A 155 5.05 -11.57 21.30
C THR A 155 6.24 -10.65 21.05
N GLU A 156 7.47 -11.19 21.09
CA GLU A 156 8.68 -10.41 20.82
C GLU A 156 8.77 -9.94 19.36
N GLU A 157 8.40 -10.81 18.43
CA GLU A 157 8.40 -10.52 16.99
C GLU A 157 7.44 -9.37 16.69
N ARG A 158 6.24 -9.42 17.26
CA ARG A 158 5.22 -8.38 17.16
C ARG A 158 5.71 -7.04 17.71
N ALA A 159 6.37 -7.05 18.87
CA ALA A 159 6.91 -5.83 19.48
C ALA A 159 8.01 -5.20 18.60
N ARG A 160 8.90 -6.02 18.02
CA ARG A 160 9.93 -5.54 17.09
C ARG A 160 9.32 -4.98 15.80
N ALA A 161 8.30 -5.64 15.27
CA ALA A 161 7.59 -5.17 14.08
C ALA A 161 6.92 -3.81 14.33
N ALA A 162 6.24 -3.64 15.47
CA ALA A 162 5.61 -2.37 15.85
C ALA A 162 6.62 -1.22 15.93
N ALA A 163 7.74 -1.44 16.62
CA ALA A 163 8.79 -0.41 16.78
C ALA A 163 9.39 0.09 15.46
N VAL A 164 9.40 -0.75 14.42
CA VAL A 164 9.84 -0.37 13.07
C VAL A 164 8.72 0.31 12.30
N LEU A 165 7.54 -0.31 12.26
CA LEU A 165 6.40 0.15 11.45
C LEU A 165 5.82 1.49 11.91
N ASP A 166 5.93 1.82 13.20
CA ASP A 166 5.52 3.13 13.74
C ASP A 166 6.34 4.29 13.15
N LYS A 167 7.54 4.01 12.62
CA LYS A 167 8.48 5.02 12.13
C LYS A 167 8.68 4.97 10.61
N SER A 168 8.29 3.88 9.96
CA SER A 168 8.57 3.64 8.55
C SER A 168 7.41 3.99 7.62
N VAL A 169 6.28 4.46 8.15
CA VAL A 169 5.08 4.81 7.39
C VAL A 169 4.59 6.16 7.86
N VAL A 170 4.23 7.01 6.91
CA VAL A 170 3.68 8.34 7.17
C VAL A 170 2.24 8.33 6.70
N ALA A 171 1.32 8.56 7.63
CA ALA A 171 -0.09 8.77 7.30
C ALA A 171 -0.28 10.21 6.81
N LEU A 172 -1.13 10.36 5.81
CA LEU A 172 -1.49 11.67 5.26
C LEU A 172 -2.64 12.29 6.06
N ASP A 173 -2.47 13.54 6.48
CA ASP A 173 -3.50 14.32 7.17
C ASP A 173 -4.51 14.89 6.16
N ALA A 174 -5.30 14.01 5.56
CA ALA A 174 -6.37 14.34 4.62
C ALA A 174 -7.49 13.29 4.70
N SER A 175 -8.69 13.64 4.28
CA SER A 175 -9.76 12.67 4.08
C SER A 175 -9.51 11.81 2.84
N VAL A 176 -10.11 10.62 2.79
CA VAL A 176 -10.02 9.73 1.61
C VAL A 176 -10.47 10.45 0.33
N ASP A 177 -11.57 11.21 0.41
CA ASP A 177 -12.12 11.94 -0.73
C ASP A 177 -11.15 13.02 -1.26
N GLU A 178 -10.44 13.72 -0.35
CA GLU A 178 -9.40 14.68 -0.73
C GLU A 178 -8.21 14.00 -1.43
N VAL A 179 -7.79 12.82 -0.95
CA VAL A 179 -6.72 12.04 -1.57
C VAL A 179 -7.11 11.58 -2.98
N GLU A 180 -8.33 11.08 -3.15
CA GLU A 180 -8.84 10.64 -4.45
C GLU A 180 -8.95 11.82 -5.43
N ALA A 181 -9.51 12.96 -4.97
CA ALA A 181 -9.63 14.17 -5.78
C ALA A 181 -8.26 14.71 -6.21
N ALA A 182 -7.28 14.74 -5.30
CA ALA A 182 -5.92 15.16 -5.59
C ALA A 182 -5.25 14.28 -6.63
N LEU A 183 -5.40 12.95 -6.53
CA LEU A 183 -4.86 12.03 -7.54
C LEU A 183 -5.48 12.28 -8.92
N VAL A 184 -6.81 12.34 -9.00
CA VAL A 184 -7.54 12.53 -10.27
C VAL A 184 -7.13 13.83 -10.94
N ALA A 185 -6.93 14.90 -10.18
CA ALA A 185 -6.50 16.20 -10.71
C ALA A 185 -5.08 16.19 -11.31
N GLN A 186 -4.24 15.21 -10.96
CA GLN A 186 -2.86 15.09 -11.43
C GLN A 186 -2.68 14.00 -12.49
N LEU A 187 -3.74 13.28 -12.87
CA LEU A 187 -3.65 12.27 -13.91
C LEU A 187 -3.17 12.91 -15.22
N PRO A 188 -2.21 12.27 -15.91
CA PRO A 188 -1.77 12.73 -17.22
C PRO A 188 -2.93 12.70 -18.24
N PRO A 189 -2.92 13.59 -19.24
CA PRO A 189 -3.97 13.70 -20.25
C PRO A 189 -4.03 12.51 -21.21
#